data_AF-A0A0R2QAC6-F1
#
_entry.id   AF-A0A0R2QAC6-F1
#
_cell.length_a   1.000
_cell.length_b   1.000
_cell.length_c   1.000
_cell.angle_alpha   90.00
_cell.angle_beta   90.00
_cell.angle_gamma   90.00
#
_symmetry.space_group_name_H-M   'P 1'
#
loop_
_entity.id
_entity.type
_entity.pdbx_description
1 polymer ?
#
loop_
_entity_poly.entity_id
_entity_poly.type
_entity_poly.pdbx_seq_one_letter_code
_entity_poly.pdbx_strand_id
1 'polypeptide(L)'
;MKCKNCQSEISESDFNCPSCGKTTAQSREDLQKIDPQSTKVIAWLLLALGVAGVVFVIANSATDWYSPLNFIPPAMVLIAGGLALISALRAK
;
A
#
# COMPACT_ATOMS: atom_id res chain seq x y z
N MET A 1 3.39 19.83 14.40
CA MET A 1 2.21 20.72 14.58
C MET A 1 1.49 20.38 15.90
N LYS A 2 0.48 21.14 16.35
CA LYS A 2 -0.27 20.82 17.60
C LYS A 2 -1.69 20.34 17.30
N CYS A 3 -2.15 19.32 18.02
CA CYS A 3 -3.52 18.82 17.92
C CYS A 3 -4.51 19.88 18.43
N LYS A 4 -5.54 20.25 17.67
CA LYS A 4 -6.57 21.21 18.15
C LYS A 4 -7.38 20.71 19.35
N ASN A 5 -7.53 19.39 19.50
CA ASN A 5 -8.38 18.82 20.54
C ASN A 5 -7.67 18.67 21.89
N CYS A 6 -6.37 18.42 21.92
CA CYS A 6 -5.63 18.19 23.15
C CYS A 6 -4.30 18.97 23.25
N GLN A 7 -3.99 19.79 22.25
CA GLN A 7 -2.77 20.59 22.13
C GLN A 7 -1.44 19.81 22.18
N SER A 8 -1.49 18.48 22.14
CA SER A 8 -0.30 17.64 22.07
C SER A 8 0.44 17.88 20.76
N GLU A 9 1.77 17.70 20.80
CA GLU A 9 2.60 17.72 19.61
C GLU A 9 2.28 16.50 18.74
N ILE A 10 2.10 16.72 17.44
CA ILE A 10 1.74 15.72 16.43
C ILE A 10 2.53 15.96 15.14
N SER A 11 2.85 14.89 14.43
CA SER A 11 3.49 14.96 13.12
C SER A 11 2.47 15.38 12.06
N GLU A 12 2.93 16.02 10.97
CA GLU A 12 2.08 16.31 9.80
C GLU A 12 1.61 15.03 9.10
N SER A 13 2.31 13.92 9.29
CA SER A 13 1.93 12.60 8.77
C SER A 13 0.86 11.90 9.61
N ASP A 14 0.58 12.37 10.82
CA ASP A 14 -0.32 11.69 11.75
C ASP A 14 -1.77 12.04 11.42
N PHE A 15 -2.53 11.09 10.86
CA PHE A 15 -3.96 11.26 10.55
C PHE A 15 -4.85 11.33 11.80
N ASN A 16 -4.39 10.69 12.88
CA ASN A 16 -5.05 10.69 14.18
C ASN A 16 -4.04 11.14 15.24
N CYS A 17 -4.51 11.93 16.21
CA CYS A 17 -3.66 12.36 17.30
C CYS A 17 -3.35 11.16 18.22
N PRO A 18 -2.08 10.84 18.48
CA PRO A 18 -1.69 9.72 19.36
C PRO A 18 -2.09 9.93 20.82
N SER A 19 -2.34 11.17 21.25
CA SER A 19 -2.75 11.48 22.63
C SER A 19 -4.26 11.39 22.87
N CYS A 20 -5.09 11.78 21.90
CA CYS A 20 -6.55 11.82 22.11
C CYS A 20 -7.36 10.99 21.12
N GLY A 21 -6.71 10.33 20.15
CA GLY A 21 -7.34 9.48 19.14
C GLY A 21 -8.21 10.21 18.11
N LYS A 22 -8.35 11.54 18.22
CA LYS A 22 -9.16 12.32 17.29
C LYS A 22 -8.40 12.64 16.00
N THR A 23 -9.11 12.67 14.89
CA THR A 23 -8.61 13.04 13.57
C THR A 23 -7.97 14.43 13.59
N THR A 24 -6.83 14.55 12.89
CA THR A 24 -6.02 15.77 12.78
C THR A 24 -6.29 16.53 11.48
N ALA A 25 -7.11 15.99 10.58
CA ALA A 25 -7.42 16.57 9.28
C ALA A 25 -8.05 17.96 9.45
N GLN A 26 -7.43 19.00 8.86
CA GLN A 26 -7.85 20.39 9.04
C GLN A 26 -8.78 20.87 7.94
N SER A 27 -8.76 20.24 6.77
CA SER A 27 -9.61 20.58 5.63
C SER A 27 -10.15 19.35 4.89
N ARG A 28 -11.10 19.56 3.96
CA ARG A 28 -11.58 18.48 3.08
C ARG A 28 -10.46 17.92 2.19
N GLU A 29 -9.46 18.74 1.88
CA GLU A 29 -8.29 18.33 1.11
C GLU A 29 -7.38 17.41 1.92
N ASP A 30 -7.26 17.61 3.24
CA ASP A 30 -6.50 16.70 4.12
C ASP A 30 -7.16 15.32 4.24
N LEU A 31 -8.49 15.23 4.15
CA LEU A 31 -9.20 13.94 4.11
C LEU A 31 -8.91 13.13 2.82
N GLN A 32 -8.47 13.80 1.76
CA GLN A 32 -8.09 13.17 0.49
C GLN A 32 -6.59 12.83 0.40
N LYS A 33 -5.78 13.26 1.37
CA LYS A 33 -4.37 12.87 1.42
C LYS A 33 -4.29 11.38 1.70
N ILE A 34 -3.74 10.64 0.74
CA ILE A 34 -3.44 9.22 0.91
C ILE A 34 -2.26 9.13 1.89
N ASP A 35 -2.44 8.38 2.99
CA ASP A 35 -1.35 8.15 3.94
C ASP A 35 -0.15 7.44 3.24
N PRO A 36 1.05 8.07 3.22
CA PRO A 36 2.22 7.50 2.58
C PRO A 36 2.67 6.18 3.23
N GLN A 37 2.38 5.93 4.52
CA GLN A 37 2.69 4.64 5.13
C GLN A 37 1.74 3.55 4.64
N SER A 38 0.42 3.80 4.69
CA SER A 38 -0.59 2.87 4.18
C SER A 38 -0.37 2.53 2.71
N THR A 39 0.00 3.50 1.88
CA THR A 39 0.32 3.27 0.45
C THR A 39 1.49 2.31 0.27
N LYS A 40 2.55 2.46 1.07
CA LYS A 40 3.72 1.57 1.02
C LYS A 40 3.36 0.16 1.47
N VAL A 41 2.56 0.01 2.52
CA VAL A 41 2.10 -1.29 2.99
C VAL A 41 1.29 -2.00 1.90
N ILE A 42 0.35 -1.30 1.25
CA ILE A 42 -0.43 -1.86 0.14
C ILE A 42 0.47 -2.26 -1.03
N ALA A 43 1.45 -1.43 -1.39
CA ALA A 43 2.39 -1.74 -2.46
C ALA A 43 3.23 -3.01 -2.15
N TRP A 44 3.70 -3.15 -0.92
CA TRP A 44 4.40 -4.35 -0.47
C TRP A 44 3.51 -5.59 -0.45
N LEU A 45 2.24 -5.45 -0.02
CA LEU A 45 1.26 -6.54 -0.06
C LEU A 45 0.98 -7.00 -1.49
N LEU A 46 0.82 -6.07 -2.43
CA LEU A 46 0.65 -6.40 -3.84
C LEU A 46 1.87 -7.14 -4.38
N LEU A 47 3.10 -6.68 -4.08
CA LEU A 47 4.30 -7.40 -4.47
C LEU A 47 4.34 -8.82 -3.89
N ALA A 48 4.07 -8.97 -2.58
CA ALA A 48 4.06 -10.27 -1.93
C ALA A 48 3.03 -11.22 -2.56
N LEU A 49 1.83 -10.71 -2.86
CA LEU A 49 0.77 -11.48 -3.51
C LEU A 49 1.16 -11.88 -4.94
N GLY A 50 1.76 -10.97 -5.70
CA GLY A 50 2.26 -11.25 -7.04
C GLY A 50 3.34 -12.34 -7.03
N VAL A 51 4.32 -12.26 -6.12
CA VAL A 51 5.36 -13.29 -5.95
C VAL A 51 4.73 -14.62 -5.56
N ALA A 52 3.83 -14.64 -4.58
CA ALA A 52 3.14 -15.85 -4.14
C ALA A 52 2.37 -16.51 -5.31
N GLY A 53 1.72 -15.71 -6.15
CA GLY A 53 1.03 -16.20 -7.34
C GLY A 53 1.99 -16.78 -8.38
N VAL A 54 3.15 -16.15 -8.64
CA VAL A 54 4.18 -16.74 -9.53
C VAL A 54 4.67 -18.08 -8.99
N VAL A 55 4.98 -18.16 -7.69
CA VAL A 55 5.42 -19.41 -7.05
C VAL A 55 4.34 -20.48 -7.14
N PHE A 56 3.06 -20.13 -6.94
CA PHE A 56 1.94 -21.04 -7.12
C PHE A 56 1.86 -21.59 -8.54
N VAL A 57 2.02 -20.75 -9.57
CA VAL A 57 2.00 -21.20 -10.98
C VAL A 57 3.18 -22.13 -11.26
N ILE A 58 4.38 -21.81 -10.77
CA ILE A 58 5.56 -22.68 -10.93
C ILE A 58 5.33 -24.04 -10.26
N ALA A 59 4.84 -24.05 -9.01
CA ALA A 59 4.58 -25.29 -8.27
C ALA A 59 3.54 -26.19 -8.96
N ASN A 60 2.62 -25.60 -9.71
CA ASN A 60 1.57 -26.34 -10.43
C ASN A 60 1.85 -26.48 -11.93
N SER A 61 3.04 -26.11 -12.41
CA SER A 61 3.37 -26.12 -13.84
C SER A 61 3.43 -27.52 -14.47
N ALA A 62 3.55 -28.56 -13.64
CA ALA A 62 3.53 -29.96 -14.06
C ALA A 62 2.12 -30.56 -14.18
N THR A 63 1.07 -29.79 -13.86
CA THR A 63 -0.31 -30.26 -13.94
C THR A 63 -0.85 -30.17 -15.35
N ASP A 64 -1.79 -31.05 -15.65
CA ASP A 64 -2.50 -31.20 -16.93
C ASP A 64 -3.40 -30.00 -17.29
N TRP A 65 -3.79 -29.20 -16.31
CA TRP A 65 -4.55 -27.95 -16.49
C TRP A 65 -3.67 -26.69 -16.55
N TYR A 66 -2.35 -26.85 -16.53
CA TYR A 66 -1.42 -25.73 -16.65
C TYR A 66 -1.50 -25.06 -18.03
N SER A 67 -1.51 -23.73 -18.03
CA SER A 67 -1.31 -22.91 -19.22
C SER A 67 -0.28 -21.82 -18.91
N PRO A 68 0.66 -21.52 -19.82
CA PRO A 68 1.58 -20.39 -19.66
C PRO A 68 0.87 -19.04 -19.42
N LEU A 69 -0.39 -18.90 -19.85
CA LEU A 69 -1.20 -17.72 -19.58
C LEU A 69 -1.48 -17.50 -18.07
N ASN A 70 -1.34 -18.54 -17.24
CA ASN A 70 -1.54 -18.44 -15.79
C ASN A 70 -0.49 -17.53 -15.10
N PHE A 71 0.62 -17.20 -15.77
CA PHE A 71 1.57 -16.20 -15.28
C PHE A 71 1.09 -14.75 -15.44
N ILE A 72 0.10 -14.48 -16.30
CA ILE A 72 -0.36 -13.11 -16.57
C ILE A 72 -0.94 -12.46 -15.31
N PRO A 73 -1.92 -13.06 -14.59
CA PRO A 73 -2.47 -12.42 -13.40
C PRO A 73 -1.41 -12.07 -12.33
N PRO A 74 -0.53 -12.98 -11.88
CA PRO A 74 0.47 -12.62 -10.88
C PRO A 74 1.52 -11.63 -11.40
N ALA A 75 1.89 -11.68 -12.70
CA ALA A 75 2.77 -10.67 -13.29
C ALA A 75 2.15 -9.27 -13.28
N MET A 76 0.85 -9.15 -13.59
CA MET A 76 0.14 -7.87 -13.53
C MET A 76 0.10 -7.30 -12.11
N VAL A 77 -0.09 -8.16 -11.11
CA VAL A 77 -0.07 -7.76 -9.69
C VAL A 77 1.33 -7.29 -9.28
N LEU A 78 2.40 -7.97 -9.73
CA LEU A 78 3.78 -7.53 -9.51
C LEU A 78 4.05 -6.15 -10.13
N ILE A 79 3.61 -5.94 -11.37
CA ILE A 79 3.76 -4.65 -12.06
C ILE A 79 3.02 -3.56 -11.29
N ALA A 80 1.77 -3.81 -10.87
CA ALA A 80 0.99 -2.85 -10.11
C ALA A 80 1.65 -2.50 -8.76
N GLY A 81 2.12 -3.50 -8.00
CA GLY A 81 2.83 -3.29 -6.74
C GLY A 81 4.14 -2.52 -6.93
N GLY A 82 4.92 -2.85 -7.96
CA GLY A 82 6.16 -2.16 -8.30
C GLY A 82 5.94 -0.69 -8.67
N LEU A 83 4.96 -0.41 -9.53
CA LEU A 83 4.60 0.96 -9.90
C LEU A 83 4.11 1.77 -8.69
N ALA A 84 3.30 1.18 -7.81
CA ALA A 84 2.84 1.82 -6.58
C ALA A 84 3.98 2.15 -5.61
N LEU A 85 5.01 1.29 -5.52
CA LEU A 85 6.21 1.56 -4.74
C LEU A 85 7.06 2.68 -5.34
N ILE A 86 7.26 2.66 -6.66
CA ILE A 86 8.02 3.71 -7.36
C ILE A 86 7.34 5.07 -7.21
N SER A 87 6.01 5.14 -7.35
CA SER A 87 5.27 6.38 -7.17
C SER A 87 5.34 6.88 -5.72
N ALA A 88 5.21 5.98 -4.74
CA ALA A 88 5.36 6.33 -3.32
C ALA A 88 6.79 6.77 -2.94
N LEU A 89 7.82 6.29 -3.65
CA LEU A 89 9.20 6.71 -3.46
C LEU A 89 9.50 8.07 -4.10
N ARG A 90 8.88 8.38 -5.25
CA ARG A 90 9.03 9.68 -5.93
C ARG A 90 8.24 10.82 -5.27
N ALA A 91 7.22 10.49 -4.50
CA ALA A 91 6.42 11.46 -3.75
C ALA A 91 7.09 11.97 -2.45
N LYS A 92 8.32 11.52 -2.17
CA LYS A 92 9.09 11.84 -0.96
C LYS A 92 10.22 12.82 -1.27
#